data_AF-K7W4G1-F1
#
_entry.id   AF-K7W4G1-F1
#
_cell.length_a   1.000
_cell.length_b   1.000
_cell.length_c   1.000
_cell.angle_alpha   90.00
_cell.angle_beta   90.00
_cell.angle_gamma   90.00
#
_symmetry.space_group_name_H-M   'P 1'
#
loop_
_entity.id
_entity.type
_entity.pdbx_description
1 polymer ?
#
loop_
_entity_poly.entity_id
_entity_poly.type
_entity_poly.pdbx_seq_one_letter_code
_entity_poly.pdbx_strand_id
1 'polypeptide(L)'
;MIDVYLPLPLAPVNKNQDPHVLFRLGTIPDLIESGQKFRLGDTVLQNLLLHVMIIGYYQDKVLVKPVESGKITEKALDLFFRDNDPEDYRKISIEEYWLLYPEE
;
A
#
# COMPACT_ATOMS: atom_id res chain seq x y z
N MET A 1 2.54 8.87 -15.88
CA MET A 1 3.04 8.20 -14.66
C MET A 1 1.83 7.88 -13.80
N ILE A 2 1.75 6.67 -13.25
CA ILE A 2 0.61 6.21 -12.43
C ILE A 2 1.02 6.18 -10.96
N ASP A 3 0.13 6.68 -10.10
CA ASP A 3 0.27 6.56 -8.65
C ASP A 3 0.05 5.10 -8.20
N VAL A 4 0.94 4.64 -7.33
CA VAL A 4 0.85 3.30 -6.75
C VAL A 4 0.64 3.36 -5.24
N TYR A 5 -0.12 2.39 -4.75
CA TYR A 5 -0.59 2.36 -3.38
C TYR A 5 -0.19 1.07 -2.70
N LEU A 6 0.33 1.21 -1.49
CA LEU A 6 0.61 0.12 -0.56
C LEU A 6 -0.64 -0.12 0.29
N PRO A 7 -1.27 -1.30 0.23
CA PRO A 7 -2.27 -1.68 1.21
C PRO A 7 -1.61 -1.84 2.58
N LEU A 8 -2.14 -1.12 3.58
CA LEU A 8 -1.68 -1.25 4.95
C LEU A 8 -2.46 -2.38 5.65
N PRO A 9 -1.85 -3.09 6.61
CA PRO A 9 -2.52 -4.13 7.41
C PRO A 9 -3.40 -3.50 8.50
N LEU A 10 -4.29 -2.60 8.08
CA LEU A 10 -5.20 -1.82 8.90
C LEU A 10 -6.59 -1.80 8.28
N ALA A 11 -7.60 -1.62 9.12
CA ALA A 11 -8.96 -1.25 8.73
C ALA A 11 -9.52 -0.24 9.74
N PRO A 12 -10.45 0.64 9.36
CA PRO A 12 -11.13 1.52 10.31
C PRO A 12 -11.87 0.72 11.40
N VAL A 13 -11.91 1.27 12.60
CA VAL A 13 -12.75 0.72 13.70
C VAL A 13 -14.23 0.88 13.36
N ASN A 14 -14.60 1.97 12.68
CA ASN A 14 -15.95 2.21 12.22
C ASN A 14 -16.28 1.36 10.97
N LYS A 15 -17.14 0.36 11.15
CA LYS A 15 -17.53 -0.61 10.10
C LYS A 15 -18.35 -0.01 8.95
N ASN A 16 -18.82 1.23 9.06
CA ASN A 16 -19.55 1.90 7.99
C ASN A 16 -18.63 2.63 7.01
N GLN A 17 -17.33 2.69 7.29
CA GLN A 17 -16.32 3.26 6.40
C GLN A 17 -15.73 2.19 5.47
N ASP A 18 -15.09 2.64 4.40
CA ASP A 18 -14.36 1.77 3.49
C ASP A 18 -13.26 1.01 4.27
N PRO A 19 -13.23 -0.33 4.23
CA PRO A 19 -12.24 -1.10 4.98
C PRO A 19 -10.81 -1.01 4.41
N HIS A 20 -10.64 -0.50 3.18
CA HIS A 20 -9.33 -0.47 2.52
C HIS A 20 -8.52 0.76 2.98
N VAL A 21 -7.37 0.49 3.59
CA VAL A 21 -6.41 1.52 4.00
C VAL A 21 -5.22 1.49 3.05
N LEU A 22 -5.17 2.49 2.17
CA LEU A 22 -4.19 2.59 1.09
C LEU A 22 -3.24 3.75 1.32
N PHE A 23 -1.93 3.48 1.24
CA PHE A 23 -0.89 4.50 1.38
C PHE A 23 -0.20 4.76 0.05
N ARG A 24 -0.24 6.00 -0.44
CA ARG A 24 0.45 6.37 -1.70
C ARG A 24 1.96 6.25 -1.51
N LEU A 25 2.58 5.34 -2.25
CA LEU A 25 3.99 5.01 -2.08
C LEU A 25 4.89 5.79 -3.06
N GLY A 26 4.38 6.07 -4.26
CA GLY A 26 5.10 6.80 -5.29
C GLY A 26 4.44 6.61 -6.66
N THR A 27 5.24 6.68 -7.72
CA THR A 27 4.76 6.55 -9.10
C THR A 27 5.56 5.51 -9.90
N ILE A 28 4.91 4.94 -10.93
CA ILE A 28 5.52 4.05 -11.93
C ILE A 28 5.17 4.52 -13.36
N PRO A 29 5.89 4.05 -14.40
CA PRO A 29 5.55 4.33 -15.80
C PRO A 29 4.16 3.78 -16.20
N ASP A 30 3.53 4.37 -17.23
CA ASP A 30 2.15 4.04 -17.64
C ASP A 30 2.01 2.69 -18.36
N LEU A 31 3.11 2.08 -18.79
CA LEU A 31 3.16 0.75 -19.41
C LEU A 31 3.58 -0.28 -18.36
N ILE A 32 2.63 -1.12 -17.96
CA ILE A 32 2.80 -2.05 -16.85
C ILE A 32 2.21 -3.43 -17.20
N GLU A 33 2.97 -4.50 -16.97
CA GLU A 33 2.46 -5.86 -16.91
C GLU A 33 2.49 -6.38 -15.46
N SER A 34 1.48 -7.15 -15.06
CA SER A 34 1.42 -7.76 -13.71
C SER A 34 2.63 -8.67 -13.46
N GLY A 35 3.13 -8.71 -12.23
CA GLY A 35 4.31 -9.49 -11.84
C GLY A 35 5.67 -8.84 -12.14
N GLN A 36 5.71 -7.70 -12.85
CA GLN A 36 6.95 -6.96 -13.06
C GLN A 36 7.37 -6.20 -11.78
N LYS A 37 8.70 -6.12 -11.58
CA LYS A 37 9.29 -5.34 -10.49
C LYS A 37 9.63 -3.95 -10.98
N PHE A 38 9.08 -2.93 -10.32
CA PHE A 38 9.34 -1.54 -10.66
C PHE A 38 10.15 -0.87 -9.57
N ARG A 39 11.11 -0.04 -9.98
CA ARG A 39 11.69 0.96 -9.11
C ARG A 39 10.75 2.16 -9.08
N LEU A 40 10.34 2.59 -7.89
CA LEU A 40 9.48 3.76 -7.78
C LEU A 40 10.23 5.05 -8.14
N GLY A 41 9.56 5.91 -8.90
CA GLY A 41 9.85 7.33 -9.00
C GLY A 41 9.06 8.12 -7.95
N ASP A 42 9.53 9.32 -7.59
CA ASP A 42 8.89 10.23 -6.63
C ASP A 42 8.28 9.52 -5.41
N THR A 43 9.14 8.77 -4.71
CA THR A 43 8.74 8.06 -3.50
C THR A 43 8.65 9.01 -2.31
N VAL A 44 7.62 8.82 -1.48
CA VAL A 44 7.50 9.51 -0.18
C VAL A 44 8.58 9.05 0.81
N LEU A 45 9.19 7.89 0.56
CA LEU A 45 10.31 7.35 1.34
C LEU A 45 11.63 7.79 0.71
N GLN A 46 12.00 9.05 0.95
CA GLN A 46 13.26 9.64 0.47
C GLN A 46 14.47 8.80 0.91
N ASN A 47 15.44 8.60 0.00
CA ASN A 47 16.69 7.85 0.19
C ASN A 47 16.56 6.31 0.27
N LEU A 48 15.41 5.71 -0.03
CA LEU A 48 15.27 4.26 -0.15
C LEU A 48 15.15 3.84 -1.61
N LEU A 49 15.99 2.89 -2.04
CA LEU A 49 15.82 2.19 -3.32
C LEU A 49 14.64 1.23 -3.19
N LEU A 50 13.46 1.70 -3.58
CA LEU A 50 12.23 0.96 -3.39
C LEU A 50 11.81 0.22 -4.66
N HIS A 51 11.89 -1.11 -4.58
CA HIS A 51 11.32 -2.01 -5.58
C HIS A 51 9.97 -2.52 -5.11
N VAL A 52 8.99 -2.47 -6.01
CA VAL A 52 7.64 -2.97 -5.74
C VAL A 52 7.20 -3.95 -6.80
N MET A 53 6.26 -4.81 -6.44
CA MET A 53 5.53 -5.68 -7.36
C MET A 53 4.05 -5.33 -7.30
N ILE A 54 3.40 -5.30 -8.45
CA ILE A 54 1.95 -5.09 -8.53
C ILE A 54 1.25 -6.36 -8.08
N ILE A 55 0.22 -6.18 -7.26
CA ILE A 55 -0.56 -7.26 -6.67
C ILE A 55 -2.04 -7.23 -7.11
N GLY A 56 -2.50 -6.13 -7.70
CA GLY A 56 -3.87 -6.02 -8.20
C GLY A 56 -4.30 -4.56 -8.31
N TYR A 57 -5.61 -4.35 -8.44
CA TYR A 57 -6.22 -3.03 -8.57
C TYR A 57 -7.40 -2.85 -7.62
N TYR A 58 -7.63 -1.63 -7.16
CA TYR A 58 -8.78 -1.27 -6.33
C TYR A 58 -9.30 0.13 -6.67
N GLN A 59 -10.55 0.24 -7.15
CA GLN A 59 -11.17 1.52 -7.55
C GLN A 59 -10.20 2.44 -8.33
N ASP A 60 -9.68 1.91 -9.46
CA ASP A 60 -8.71 2.54 -10.35
C ASP A 60 -7.31 2.81 -9.75
N LYS A 61 -7.03 2.34 -8.53
CA LYS A 61 -5.71 2.45 -7.89
C LYS A 61 -4.90 1.18 -8.12
N VAL A 62 -3.63 1.35 -8.48
CA VAL A 62 -2.68 0.25 -8.62
C VAL A 62 -2.15 -0.14 -7.25
N LEU A 63 -2.40 -1.38 -6.85
CA LEU A 63 -1.92 -1.92 -5.58
C LEU A 63 -0.55 -2.56 -5.76
N VAL A 64 0.35 -2.26 -4.84
CA VAL A 64 1.73 -2.77 -4.87
C VAL A 64 2.17 -3.31 -3.52
N LYS A 65 3.06 -4.31 -3.54
CA LYS A 65 3.81 -4.76 -2.37
C LYS A 65 5.31 -4.48 -2.52
N PRO A 66 6.01 -3.99 -1.47
CA PRO A 66 7.46 -3.85 -1.51
C PRO A 66 8.11 -5.23 -1.56
N VAL A 67 9.20 -5.36 -2.34
CA VAL A 67 10.01 -6.59 -2.35
C VAL A 67 10.68 -6.82 -0.99
N GLU A 68 11.08 -5.75 -0.29
CA GLU A 68 11.61 -5.77 1.07
C GLU A 68 10.54 -5.29 2.07
N SER A 69 9.53 -6.13 2.29
CA SER A 69 8.25 -5.74 2.91
C SER A 69 8.35 -5.13 4.32
N GLY A 70 9.13 -5.72 5.23
CA GLY A 70 9.09 -5.34 6.66
C GLY A 70 9.38 -3.87 6.94
N LYS A 71 10.55 -3.38 6.53
CA LYS A 71 10.99 -2.00 6.83
C LYS A 71 10.18 -0.93 6.12
N ILE A 72 9.65 -1.24 4.94
CA ILE A 72 8.88 -0.29 4.13
C ILE A 72 7.47 -0.14 4.69
N THR A 73 6.82 -1.26 5.04
CA THR A 73 5.49 -1.23 5.64
C THR A 73 5.51 -0.54 7.00
N GLU A 74 6.53 -0.79 7.83
CA GLU A 74 6.70 -0.06 9.11
C GLU A 74 6.82 1.46 8.90
N LYS A 75 7.66 1.90 7.96
CA LYS A 75 7.79 3.33 7.65
C LYS A 75 6.51 3.93 7.07
N ALA A 76 5.79 3.19 6.24
CA ALA A 76 4.52 3.64 5.68
C ALA A 76 3.47 3.81 6.79
N LEU A 77 3.43 2.89 7.77
CA LEU A 77 2.58 3.02 8.95
C LEU A 77 2.96 4.24 9.79
N ASP A 78 4.25 4.45 10.06
CA ASP A 78 4.73 5.62 10.81
C ASP A 78 4.35 6.93 10.13
N LEU A 79 4.43 7.00 8.80
CA LEU A 79 4.01 8.17 8.03
C LEU A 79 2.50 8.33 8.03
N PHE A 80 1.75 7.24 7.84
CA PHE A 80 0.29 7.24 7.86
C PHE A 80 -0.26 7.80 9.17
N PHE A 81 0.28 7.37 10.32
CA PHE A 81 -0.16 7.83 11.64
C PHE A 81 0.36 9.22 12.04
N ARG A 82 1.14 9.92 11.20
CA ARG A 82 1.40 11.36 11.40
C ARG A 82 0.19 12.22 11.08
N ASP A 83 -0.60 11.77 10.11
CA ASP A 83 -1.72 12.51 9.56
C ASP A 83 -3.08 11.92 9.98
N ASN A 84 -3.08 10.74 10.63
CA ASN A 84 -4.28 10.01 11.03
C ASN A 84 -4.19 9.54 12.49
N ASP A 85 -5.32 9.56 13.21
CA ASP A 85 -5.38 9.12 14.61
C ASP A 85 -5.30 7.58 14.69
N PRO A 86 -4.32 7.01 15.43
CA PRO A 86 -4.25 5.57 15.63
C PRO A 86 -5.50 4.93 16.23
N GLU A 87 -6.31 5.65 17.02
CA GLU A 87 -7.52 5.11 17.64
C GLU A 87 -8.64 4.85 16.63
N ASP A 88 -8.59 5.47 15.45
CA ASP A 88 -9.56 5.26 14.37
C ASP A 88 -9.33 3.96 13.59
N TYR A 89 -8.22 3.26 13.82
CA TYR A 89 -7.81 2.08 13.05
C TYR A 89 -7.49 0.88 13.94
N ARG A 90 -7.76 -0.31 13.41
CA ARG A 90 -7.35 -1.59 14.00
C ARG A 90 -6.43 -2.33 13.05
N LYS A 91 -5.55 -3.16 13.62
CA LYS A 91 -4.80 -4.15 12.84
C LYS A 91 -5.74 -5.26 12.38
N ILE A 92 -5.53 -5.71 11.15
CA ILE A 92 -6.27 -6.84 10.57
C ILE A 92 -5.39 -8.10 10.57
N SER A 93 -6.03 -9.27 10.60
CA SER A 93 -5.31 -10.53 10.48
C SER A 93 -4.79 -10.72 9.05
N ILE A 94 -3.90 -11.70 8.87
CA ILE A 94 -3.41 -12.03 7.53
C ILE A 94 -4.56 -12.53 6.64
N GLU A 95 -5.47 -13.34 7.17
CA GLU A 95 -6.65 -13.85 6.45
C GLU A 95 -7.56 -12.70 6.01
N GLU A 96 -7.82 -11.75 6.91
CA GLU A 96 -8.62 -10.57 6.58
C GLU A 96 -7.93 -9.69 5.53
N TYR A 97 -6.61 -9.55 5.60
CA TYR A 97 -5.83 -8.85 4.58
C TYR A 97 -6.01 -9.48 3.19
N TRP A 98 -5.91 -10.81 3.07
CA TRP A 98 -6.12 -11.51 1.79
C TRP A 98 -7.55 -11.38 1.26
N LEU A 99 -8.54 -11.26 2.14
CA LEU A 99 -9.93 -11.02 1.75
C LEU A 99 -10.15 -9.61 1.20
N LEU A 100 -9.46 -8.60 1.76
CA LEU A 100 -9.54 -7.21 1.30
C LEU A 100 -8.72 -6.97 0.04
N TYR A 101 -7.58 -7.64 -0.10
CA TYR A 101 -6.63 -7.43 -1.20
C TYR A 101 -6.26 -8.77 -1.86
N PRO A 102 -7.19 -9.40 -2.60
CA PRO A 102 -6.89 -10.62 -3.34
C PRO A 102 -5.84 -10.32 -4.42
N GLU A 103 -4.82 -11.17 -4.53
CA GLU A 103 -3.83 -11.09 -5.61
C GLU A 103 -4.48 -11.56 -6.92
N GLU A 104 -4.33 -10.77 -7.99
CA GLU A 104 -4.80 -11.11 -9.36
C GLU A 104 -3.79 -11.93 -10.17
#